data_AF-A0A3N2LTZ4-F1
#
_entry.id   AF-A0A3N2LTZ4-F1
#
_cell.length_a   1.000
_cell.length_b   1.000
_cell.length_c   1.000
_cell.angle_alpha   90.00
_cell.angle_beta   90.00
_cell.angle_gamma   90.00
#
_symmetry.space_group_name_H-M   'P 1'
#
loop_
_entity.id
_entity.type
_entity.pdbx_description
1 polymer ?
#
loop_
_entity_poly.entity_id
_entity_poly.type
_entity_poly.pdbx_seq_one_letter_code
_entity_poly.pdbx_strand_id
1 'polypeptide(L)'
;MSRLYLSAPLPFVGQKRMFAKHFIEVVRQYPAGTVFVDLFGGSGLLSHITKHIHPASRVIYNDFDNYRRRIEEIPRTNALLDRIRPIASRFPRHKP
;
A
#
# COMPACT_ATOMS: atom_id res chain seq x y z
N MET A 1 -4.47 1.50 18.41
CA MET A 1 -3.73 0.55 17.55
C MET A 1 -4.01 0.88 16.09
N SER A 2 -2.99 0.84 15.21
CA SER A 2 -3.21 1.07 13.77
C SER A 2 -4.04 -0.07 13.16
N ARG A 3 -4.79 0.16 12.08
CA ARG A 3 -5.57 -0.88 11.42
C ARG A 3 -4.66 -1.75 10.54
N LEU A 4 -4.82 -3.08 10.59
CA LEU A 4 -4.18 -3.99 9.65
C LEU A 4 -4.88 -3.92 8.29
N TYR A 5 -4.13 -3.62 7.24
CA TYR A 5 -4.60 -3.62 5.86
C TYR A 5 -3.93 -4.78 5.12
N LEU A 6 -4.72 -5.56 4.38
CA LEU A 6 -4.25 -6.70 3.58
C LEU A 6 -4.23 -6.41 2.07
N SER A 7 -4.40 -5.14 1.71
CA SER A 7 -4.32 -4.63 0.35
C SER A 7 -3.71 -3.23 0.35
N ALA A 8 -3.10 -2.87 -0.77
CA ALA A 8 -2.55 -1.54 -0.95
C ALA A 8 -3.66 -0.46 -0.97
N PRO A 9 -3.39 0.77 -0.48
CA PRO A 9 -4.39 1.86 -0.45
C PRO A 9 -4.73 2.41 -1.85
N LEU A 10 -3.82 2.26 -2.81
CA LEU A 10 -3.99 2.63 -4.22
C LEU A 10 -3.70 1.45 -5.14
N PRO A 11 -4.27 1.42 -6.37
CA PRO A 11 -3.95 0.41 -7.36
C PRO A 11 -2.43 0.32 -7.62
N PHE A 12 -1.93 -0.90 -7.52
CA PHE A 12 -0.52 -1.24 -7.73
C PHE A 12 -0.42 -2.61 -8.40
N VAL A 13 0.23 -2.66 -9.57
CA VAL A 13 0.44 -3.91 -10.32
C VAL A 13 1.41 -4.78 -9.55
N GLY A 14 1.09 -6.06 -9.35
CA GLY A 14 1.96 -6.99 -8.62
C GLY A 14 1.91 -6.87 -7.09
N GLN A 15 0.91 -6.17 -6.52
CA GLN A 15 0.70 -6.14 -5.08
C GLN A 15 0.52 -7.55 -4.51
N LYS A 16 1.17 -7.85 -3.38
CA LYS A 16 1.21 -9.20 -2.78
C LYS A 16 -0.02 -9.51 -1.89
N ARG A 17 -1.20 -8.95 -2.20
CA ARG A 17 -2.42 -9.10 -1.39
C ARG A 17 -2.86 -10.55 -1.19
N MET A 18 -2.71 -11.38 -2.23
CA MET A 18 -3.06 -12.81 -2.17
C MET A 18 -2.07 -13.62 -1.33
N PHE A 19 -0.87 -13.09 -1.10
CA PHE A 19 0.18 -13.73 -0.31
C PHE A 19 0.22 -13.25 1.15
N ALA A 20 -0.53 -12.19 1.49
CA ALA A 20 -0.47 -11.52 2.79
C ALA A 20 -0.69 -12.46 3.99
N LYS A 21 -1.61 -13.45 3.88
CA LYS A 21 -1.89 -14.39 4.97
C LYS A 21 -0.70 -15.30 5.28
N HIS A 22 -0.13 -15.94 4.26
CA HIS A 22 1.08 -16.77 4.40
C HIS A 22 2.27 -15.95 4.91
N PHE A 23 2.42 -14.71 4.43
CA PHE A 23 3.46 -13.82 4.93
C PHE A 23 3.31 -13.51 6.42
N ILE A 24 2.09 -13.33 6.93
CA ILE A 24 1.84 -13.11 8.37
C ILE A 24 2.28 -14.30 9.20
N GLU A 25 2.03 -15.52 8.74
CA GLU A 25 2.44 -16.76 9.43
C GLU A 25 3.95 -16.85 9.57
N VAL A 26 4.69 -16.47 8.52
CA VAL A 26 6.15 -16.45 8.53
C VAL A 26 6.70 -15.30 9.37
N VAL A 27 6.18 -14.08 9.18
CA VAL A 27 6.75 -12.89 9.84
C VAL A 27 6.59 -12.96 11.37
N ARG A 28 5.53 -13.60 11.87
CA ARG A 28 5.30 -13.81 13.32
C ARG A 28 6.37 -14.64 14.01
N GLN A 29 7.12 -15.46 13.26
CA GLN A 29 8.12 -16.37 13.82
C GLN A 29 9.43 -15.64 14.20
N TYR A 30 9.63 -14.43 13.68
CA TYR A 30 10.83 -13.65 13.97
C TYR A 30 10.76 -12.99 15.36
N PRO A 31 11.88 -12.85 16.08
CA PRO A 31 11.92 -12.19 17.38
C PRO A 31 11.50 -10.71 17.33
N ALA A 32 10.96 -10.22 18.45
CA ALA A 32 10.72 -8.78 18.63
C ALA A 32 12.03 -7.99 18.46
N GLY A 33 11.96 -6.83 17.81
CA GLY A 33 13.14 -5.99 17.57
C GLY A 33 13.96 -6.38 16.34
N THR A 34 13.61 -7.47 15.64
CA THR A 34 14.22 -7.83 14.35
C THR A 34 14.17 -6.66 13.37
N VAL A 35 15.25 -6.44 12.61
CA VAL A 35 15.27 -5.45 11.52
C VAL A 35 14.83 -6.13 10.23
N PHE A 36 13.78 -5.62 9.60
CA PHE A 36 13.30 -6.11 8.31
C PHE A 36 13.65 -5.11 7.22
N VAL A 37 14.16 -5.60 6.09
CA VAL A 37 14.52 -4.77 4.93
C VAL A 37 13.70 -5.24 3.73
N ASP A 38 12.81 -4.38 3.26
CA ASP A 38 11.96 -4.58 2.10
C ASP A 38 12.57 -3.85 0.89
N LEU A 39 13.48 -4.54 0.20
CA LEU A 39 14.26 -3.99 -0.92
C LEU A 39 13.39 -3.63 -2.14
N PHE A 40 12.27 -4.34 -2.32
CA PHE A 40 11.35 -4.15 -3.44
C PHE A 40 9.94 -3.91 -2.90
N GLY A 41 9.81 -2.86 -2.09
CA GLY A 41 8.61 -2.67 -1.30
C GLY A 41 7.37 -2.32 -2.12
N GLY A 42 7.55 -1.74 -3.32
CA GLY A 42 6.45 -1.37 -4.22
C GLY A 42 5.34 -0.65 -3.48
N SER A 43 4.17 -1.27 -3.37
CA SER A 43 3.02 -0.71 -2.66
C SER A 43 3.17 -0.55 -1.13
N GLY A 44 4.29 -0.98 -0.54
CA GLY A 44 4.55 -0.98 0.91
C GLY A 44 3.70 -1.95 1.72
N LEU A 45 2.97 -2.88 1.07
CA LEU A 45 1.98 -3.73 1.74
C LEU A 45 2.64 -4.68 2.76
N LEU A 46 3.72 -5.35 2.38
CA LEU A 46 4.41 -6.29 3.29
C LEU A 46 5.11 -5.53 4.41
N SER A 47 5.74 -4.39 4.12
CA SER A 47 6.30 -3.49 5.13
C SER A 47 5.25 -3.03 6.17
N HIS A 48 4.04 -2.65 5.73
CA HIS A 48 2.92 -2.31 6.63
C HIS A 48 2.54 -3.48 7.54
N ILE A 49 2.37 -4.67 6.94
CA ILE A 49 2.03 -5.89 7.67
C ILE A 49 3.11 -6.21 8.71
N THR A 50 4.38 -6.20 8.32
CA THR A 50 5.51 -6.45 9.22
C THR A 50 5.53 -5.48 10.40
N LYS A 51 5.37 -4.17 10.14
CA LYS A 51 5.39 -3.16 11.21
C LYS A 51 4.17 -3.26 12.14
N HIS A 52 3.03 -3.71 11.62
CA HIS A 52 1.83 -3.95 12.42
C HIS A 52 1.98 -5.20 13.31
N ILE A 53 2.56 -6.29 12.78
CA ILE A 53 2.80 -7.53 13.54
C ILE A 53 3.94 -7.37 14.56
N HIS A 54 5.00 -6.62 14.20
CA HIS A 54 6.14 -6.32 15.06
C HIS A 54 6.30 -4.82 15.30
N PRO A 55 5.50 -4.20 16.20
CA PRO A 55 5.55 -2.77 16.46
C PRO A 55 6.92 -2.28 16.95
N ALA A 56 7.67 -3.11 17.69
CA ALA A 56 9.00 -2.80 18.21
C ALA A 56 10.12 -2.93 17.16
N SER A 57 9.86 -3.60 16.03
CA SER A 57 10.86 -3.82 14.98
C SER A 57 11.12 -2.58 14.13
N ARG A 58 12.35 -2.45 13.64
CA ARG A 58 12.69 -1.50 12.58
C ARG A 58 12.35 -2.13 11.22
N VAL A 59 11.53 -1.46 10.44
CA VAL A 59 11.17 -1.88 9.07
C VAL A 59 11.68 -0.83 8.10
N ILE A 60 12.58 -1.22 7.21
CA ILE A 60 13.16 -0.38 6.18
C ILE A 60 12.45 -0.71 4.87
N TYR A 61 11.69 0.25 4.36
CA TYR A 61 10.92 0.16 3.13
C TYR A 61 11.61 0.96 2.03
N ASN A 62 12.02 0.28 0.95
CA ASN A 62 12.55 0.92 -0.24
C ASN A 62 11.45 1.07 -1.30
N ASP A 63 11.24 2.32 -1.74
CA ASP A 63 10.27 2.71 -2.77
C ASP A 63 11.00 3.31 -3.97
N PHE A 64 11.07 2.56 -5.06
CA PHE A 64 11.71 3.02 -6.31
C PHE A 64 10.71 3.73 -7.24
N ASP A 65 9.43 3.34 -7.23
CA ASP A 65 8.43 3.78 -8.20
C ASP A 65 7.55 4.94 -7.68
N ASN A 66 7.97 5.57 -6.58
CA ASN A 66 7.33 6.72 -5.95
C ASN A 66 5.89 6.44 -5.48
N TYR A 67 5.58 5.19 -5.10
CA TYR A 67 4.27 4.85 -4.57
C TYR A 67 3.91 5.70 -3.33
N ARG A 68 4.89 5.97 -2.46
CA ARG A 68 4.73 6.86 -1.30
C ARG A 68 4.25 8.25 -1.72
N ARG A 69 4.87 8.85 -2.74
CA ARG A 69 4.45 10.17 -3.24
C ARG A 69 3.02 10.13 -3.77
N ARG A 70 2.62 9.04 -4.43
CA ARG A 70 1.24 8.86 -4.90
C ARG A 70 0.23 8.82 -3.75
N ILE A 71 0.59 8.23 -2.60
CA ILE A 71 -0.25 8.26 -1.39
C ILE A 71 -0.40 9.70 -0.88
N GLU A 72 0.70 10.45 -0.81
CA GLU A 72 0.70 11.86 -0.37
C GLU A 72 -0.18 12.74 -1.28
N GLU A 73 -0.27 12.41 -2.57
CA GLU A 73 -1.09 13.12 -3.57
C GLU A 73 -2.58 12.71 -3.61
N ILE A 74 -3.04 11.79 -2.74
CA ILE A 74 -4.45 11.35 -2.70
C ILE A 74 -5.44 12.52 -2.56
N PRO A 75 -5.26 13.48 -1.62
CA PRO A 75 -6.20 14.59 -1.45
C PRO A 75 -6.31 15.44 -2.71
N ARG A 76 -5.18 15.76 -3.34
CA ARG A 76 -5.13 16.54 -4.58
C ARG A 76 -5.79 15.80 -5.73
N THR A 77 -5.50 14.50 -5.87
CA THR A 77 -6.10 13.65 -6.90
C THR A 77 -7.62 13.60 -6.76
N ASN A 78 -8.13 13.42 -5.54
CA ASN A 78 -9.57 13.40 -5.29
C ASN A 78 -10.23 14.75 -5.59
N ALA A 79 -9.61 15.87 -5.19
CA ALA A 79 -10.12 17.20 -5.51
C ALA A 79 -10.20 17.46 -7.03
N LEU A 80 -9.21 16.99 -7.80
CA LEU A 80 -9.26 17.06 -9.26
C LEU A 80 -10.37 16.18 -9.84
N LEU A 81 -10.51 14.94 -9.36
CA LEU A 81 -11.57 14.03 -9.79
C LEU A 81 -12.95 14.63 -9.57
N ASP A 82 -13.19 15.26 -8.42
CA ASP A 82 -14.48 15.86 -8.10
C ASP A 82 -14.82 17.03 -9.02
N ARG A 83 -13.83 17.78 -9.50
CA ARG A 83 -14.01 18.84 -10.51
C ARG A 83 -14.25 18.29 -11.92
N ILE A 84 -13.61 17.19 -12.28
CA ILE A 84 -13.67 16.61 -13.64
C ILE A 84 -14.93 15.77 -13.85
N ARG A 85 -15.37 15.02 -12.82
CA ARG A 85 -16.53 14.11 -12.90
C ARG A 85 -17.80 14.74 -13.48
N PRO A 86 -18.23 15.96 -13.08
CA PRO A 86 -19.42 16.60 -13.65
C PRO A 86 -19.29 17.01 -15.12
N ILE A 87 -18.06 17.21 -15.61
CA ILE A 87 -17.78 17.52 -17.01
C ILE A 87 -17.82 16.21 -17.81
N ALA A 88 -17.13 15.18 -17.32
CA ALA A 88 -17.05 13.88 -17.98
C ALA A 88 -18.41 13.15 -18.04
N SER A 89 -19.29 13.36 -17.05
CA SER A 89 -20.61 12.72 -17.00
C SER A 89 -21.56 13.13 -18.13
N ARG A 90 -21.24 14.19 -18.87
CA ARG A 90 -22.02 14.65 -20.04
C ARG A 90 -21.83 13.78 -21.28
N PHE A 91 -20.81 12.92 -21.26
CA PHE A 91 -20.47 12.05 -22.38
C PHE A 91 -20.77 10.59 -22.03
N PRO A 92 -21.21 9.78 -23.01
CA PRO A 92 -21.41 8.35 -22.79
C PRO A 92 -20.08 7.70 -22.40
N ARG A 93 -20.11 6.80 -21.41
CA ARG A 93 -18.93 6.04 -21.03
C ARG A 93 -18.63 5.07 -22.17
N HIS A 94 -17.43 5.18 -22.75
CA HIS A 94 -16.92 4.09 -23.57
C HIS A 94 -16.61 2.92 -22.63
N LYS A 95 -17.51 1.93 -22.59
CA LYS A 95 -17.17 0.61 -22.07
C LYS A 95 -16.48 -0.13 -23.21
N PRO A 96 -15.25 -0.64 -23.02
CA PRO A 96 -14.74 -1.70 -23.88
C PRO A 96 -15.54 -2.98 -23.68
#